data_AF-A0A6H2A3P1-F1
#
_entry.id   AF-A0A6H2A3P1-F1
#
_cell.length_a   1.000
_cell.length_b   1.000
_cell.length_c   1.000
_cell.angle_alpha   90.00
_cell.angle_beta   90.00
_cell.angle_gamma   90.00
#
_symmetry.space_group_name_H-M   'P 1'
#
loop_
_entity.id
_entity.type
_entity.pdbx_description
1 polymer ?
#
loop_
_entity_poly.entity_id
_entity_poly.type
_entity_poly.pdbx_seq_one_letter_code
_entity_poly.pdbx_strand_id
1 'polypeptide(L)'
;MTLTIAEKKERRFVQQKRYKQTEAFRKWYQVTGKQREARLRITVKAEVLTHYGRNKYACVICGESRPACLSIDHINGNGCQERKRSGGNRYGYKFYCYLKKNNYPKGYQTLCMNCQFCKAVLDRSWSKVHERKDNGELPDVLPTKL
;
A
#
# COMPACT_ATOMS: atom_id res chain seq x y z
N MET A 1 38.65 22.80 -14.32
CA MET A 1 38.25 21.39 -14.16
C MET A 1 36.73 21.30 -14.02
N THR A 2 36.06 20.48 -14.84
CA THR A 2 34.60 20.29 -14.79
C THR A 2 34.21 19.19 -13.81
N LEU A 3 33.17 19.42 -13.02
CA LEU A 3 32.66 18.43 -12.06
C LEU A 3 32.07 17.19 -12.74
N THR A 4 32.33 16.03 -12.15
CA THR A 4 31.76 14.73 -12.50
C THR A 4 30.25 14.67 -12.24
N ILE A 5 29.59 13.64 -12.77
CA ILE A 5 28.15 13.41 -12.57
C ILE A 5 27.84 13.20 -11.07
N ALA A 6 28.69 12.47 -10.36
CA ALA A 6 28.53 12.21 -8.92
C ALA A 6 28.64 13.51 -8.10
N GLU A 7 29.66 14.33 -8.36
CA GLU A 7 29.84 15.61 -7.68
C GLU A 7 28.71 16.61 -8.00
N LYS A 8 28.21 16.61 -9.25
CA LYS A 8 27.04 17.41 -9.63
C LYS A 8 25.78 16.97 -8.87
N LYS A 9 25.57 15.66 -8.68
CA LYS A 9 24.47 15.12 -7.87
C LYS A 9 24.59 15.51 -6.41
N GLU A 10 25.78 15.34 -5.84
CA GLU A 10 26.06 15.68 -4.43
C GLU A 10 25.83 17.18 -4.17
N ARG A 11 26.38 18.05 -5.04
CA ARG A 11 26.18 19.49 -4.94
C ARG A 11 24.69 19.88 -4.99
N ARG A 12 23.92 19.28 -5.91
CA ARG A 12 22.47 19.50 -5.99
C ARG A 12 21.75 19.02 -4.74
N PHE A 13 22.13 17.86 -4.20
CA PHE A 13 21.54 17.31 -2.98
C PHE A 13 21.76 18.26 -1.77
N VAL A 14 23.00 18.71 -1.57
CA VAL A 14 23.35 19.66 -0.49
C VAL A 14 22.59 20.98 -0.67
N GLN A 15 22.57 21.54 -1.89
CA GLN A 15 21.85 22.79 -2.18
C GLN A 15 20.34 22.66 -1.90
N GLN A 16 19.73 21.55 -2.32
CA GLN A 16 18.31 21.28 -2.07
C GLN A 16 18.03 21.12 -0.57
N LYS A 17 18.92 20.46 0.18
CA LYS A 17 18.79 20.31 1.63
C LYS A 17 18.82 21.67 2.34
N ARG A 18 19.75 22.55 1.95
CA ARG A 18 19.83 23.94 2.48
C ARG A 18 18.57 24.74 2.15
N TYR A 19 18.10 24.70 0.90
CA TYR A 19 16.87 25.38 0.49
C TYR A 19 15.66 24.98 1.36
N LYS A 20 15.50 23.69 1.67
CA LYS A 20 14.41 23.20 2.52
C LYS A 20 14.44 23.70 3.97
N GLN A 21 15.57 24.25 4.43
CA GLN A 21 15.70 24.82 5.78
C GLN A 21 15.31 26.30 5.83
N THR A 22 15.20 26.96 4.68
CA THR A 22 14.88 28.39 4.60
C THR A 22 13.46 28.70 5.06
N GLU A 23 13.25 29.90 5.59
CA GLU A 23 11.92 30.40 5.96
C GLU A 23 10.99 30.48 4.73
N ALA A 24 11.53 30.92 3.59
CA ALA A 24 10.82 30.96 2.32
C ALA A 24 10.22 29.59 1.95
N PHE A 25 10.99 28.51 2.09
CA PHE A 25 10.48 27.15 1.87
C PHE A 25 9.39 26.77 2.87
N ARG A 26 9.57 27.06 4.16
CA ARG A 26 8.56 26.75 5.20
C ARG A 26 7.24 27.43 4.90
N LYS A 27 7.25 28.73 4.56
CA LYS A 27 6.06 29.50 4.17
C LYS A 27 5.39 28.91 2.93
N TRP A 28 6.17 28.65 1.87
CA TRP A 28 5.64 28.02 0.64
C TRP A 28 5.04 26.63 0.90
N TYR A 29 5.69 25.81 1.74
CA TYR A 29 5.25 24.45 2.02
C TYR A 29 3.95 24.39 2.82
N GLN A 30 3.78 25.29 3.79
CA GLN A 30 2.56 25.39 4.59
C GLN A 30 1.34 25.73 3.72
N VAL A 31 1.49 26.65 2.76
CA VAL A 31 0.39 27.13 1.92
C VAL A 31 0.15 26.19 0.73
N THR A 32 1.19 25.93 -0.06
CA THR A 32 1.06 25.30 -1.38
C THR A 32 1.59 23.86 -1.39
N GLY A 33 2.73 23.63 -0.75
CA GLY A 33 3.39 22.32 -0.74
C GLY A 33 2.51 21.22 -0.13
N LYS A 34 1.88 21.49 1.01
CA LYS A 34 1.00 20.57 1.72
C LYS A 34 -0.22 20.16 0.89
N GLN A 35 -0.86 21.12 0.23
CA GLN A 35 -2.02 20.85 -0.63
C GLN A 35 -1.63 20.00 -1.84
N ARG A 36 -0.49 20.31 -2.46
CA ARG A 36 0.04 19.53 -3.59
C ARG A 36 0.35 18.09 -3.18
N GLU A 37 0.98 17.90 -2.03
CA GLU A 37 1.27 16.56 -1.53
C GLU A 37 0.00 15.77 -1.21
N ALA A 38 -1.00 16.41 -0.60
CA ALA A 38 -2.29 15.78 -0.32
C ALA A 38 -2.99 15.32 -1.61
N ARG A 39 -3.04 16.17 -2.64
CA ARG A 39 -3.59 15.81 -3.96
C ARG A 39 -2.86 14.62 -4.56
N LEU A 40 -1.52 14.64 -4.56
CA LEU A 40 -0.72 13.54 -5.09
C LEU A 40 -0.99 12.22 -4.35
N ARG A 41 -1.10 12.25 -3.02
CA ARG A 41 -1.45 11.07 -2.22
C ARG A 41 -2.80 10.49 -2.62
N ILE A 42 -3.80 11.34 -2.84
CA ILE A 42 -5.13 10.92 -3.27
C ILE A 42 -5.08 10.32 -4.68
N THR A 43 -4.44 11.00 -5.65
CA THR A 43 -4.34 10.52 -7.03
C THR A 43 -3.65 9.17 -7.12
N VAL A 44 -2.47 9.04 -6.50
CA VAL A 44 -1.71 7.77 -6.53
C VAL A 44 -2.48 6.66 -5.81
N LYS A 45 -3.15 6.95 -4.69
CA LYS A 45 -3.99 5.97 -3.98
C LYS A 45 -5.14 5.49 -4.89
N ALA A 46 -5.83 6.40 -5.56
CA ALA A 46 -6.96 6.07 -6.44
C ALA A 46 -6.52 5.22 -7.64
N GLU A 47 -5.44 5.60 -8.33
CA GLU A 47 -4.90 4.85 -9.47
C GLU A 47 -4.53 3.40 -9.08
N VAL A 48 -3.78 3.25 -7.99
CA VAL A 48 -3.32 1.95 -7.51
C VAL A 48 -4.50 1.08 -7.06
N LEU A 49 -5.44 1.64 -6.30
CA LEU A 49 -6.62 0.88 -5.87
C LEU A 49 -7.55 0.53 -7.03
N THR A 50 -7.59 1.34 -8.08
CA THR A 50 -8.37 1.02 -9.28
C THR A 50 -7.73 -0.14 -10.04
N HIS A 51 -6.40 -0.11 -10.19
CA HIS A 51 -5.65 -1.19 -10.85
C HIS A 51 -5.89 -2.54 -10.15
N TYR A 52 -5.65 -2.60 -8.84
CA TYR A 52 -5.84 -3.83 -8.05
C TYR A 52 -7.31 -4.13 -7.71
N GLY A 53 -8.23 -3.22 -8.03
CA GLY A 53 -9.67 -3.37 -7.91
C GLY A 53 -10.34 -3.89 -9.17
N ARG A 54 -9.59 -4.57 -10.06
CA ARG A 54 -10.08 -5.07 -11.36
C ARG A 54 -10.64 -3.94 -12.23
N ASN A 55 -9.88 -2.84 -12.35
CA ASN A 55 -10.28 -1.60 -13.03
C ASN A 55 -11.49 -0.88 -12.43
N LYS A 56 -11.86 -1.20 -11.19
CA LYS A 56 -12.87 -0.49 -10.41
C LYS A 56 -12.23 0.08 -9.16
N TYR A 57 -12.60 1.29 -8.79
CA TYR A 57 -12.16 1.88 -7.53
C TYR A 57 -12.99 1.33 -6.36
N ALA A 58 -12.94 0.02 -6.15
CA ALA A 58 -13.80 -0.69 -5.22
C ALA A 58 -13.14 -1.98 -4.70
N CYS A 59 -13.67 -2.48 -3.58
CA CYS A 59 -13.36 -3.80 -3.05
C CYS A 59 -13.73 -4.89 -4.07
N VAL A 60 -12.81 -5.80 -4.36
CA VAL A 60 -13.05 -6.89 -5.34
C VAL A 60 -14.02 -7.96 -4.83
N ILE A 61 -14.32 -7.97 -3.52
CA ILE A 61 -15.22 -8.95 -2.87
C ILE A 61 -16.63 -8.37 -2.74
N CYS A 62 -16.80 -7.29 -1.98
CA CYS A 62 -18.13 -6.76 -1.62
C CYS A 62 -18.55 -5.50 -2.39
N GLY A 63 -17.69 -4.96 -3.25
CA GLY A 63 -18.00 -3.76 -4.04
C GLY A 63 -17.98 -2.43 -3.28
N GLU A 64 -17.64 -2.40 -1.98
CA GLU A 64 -17.43 -1.16 -1.23
C GLU A 64 -16.51 -0.21 -2.02
N SER A 65 -16.93 1.04 -2.19
CA SER A 65 -16.27 2.02 -3.06
C SER A 65 -15.80 3.28 -2.32
N ARG A 66 -16.11 3.42 -1.03
CA ARG A 66 -15.65 4.55 -0.21
C ARG A 66 -14.11 4.49 -0.08
N PRO A 67 -13.37 5.49 -0.59
CA PRO A 67 -11.89 5.49 -0.60
C PRO A 67 -11.22 5.33 0.77
N ALA A 68 -11.90 5.78 1.83
CA ALA A 68 -11.44 5.68 3.21
C ALA A 68 -11.45 4.23 3.74
N CYS A 69 -12.33 3.39 3.21
CA CYS A 69 -12.49 2.00 3.60
C CYS A 69 -11.56 1.07 2.82
N LEU A 70 -10.93 1.53 1.73
CA LEU A 70 -10.13 0.73 0.82
C LEU A 70 -8.64 0.72 1.14
N SER A 71 -8.05 -0.47 1.00
CA SER A 71 -6.64 -0.79 1.21
C SER A 71 -6.13 -1.81 0.18
N ILE A 72 -4.80 -1.92 0.09
CA ILE A 72 -4.14 -2.98 -0.65
C ILE A 72 -3.92 -4.19 0.27
N ASP A 73 -4.45 -5.32 -0.15
CA ASP A 73 -4.26 -6.63 0.46
C ASP A 73 -3.24 -7.46 -0.33
N HIS A 74 -2.51 -8.33 0.37
CA HIS A 74 -1.61 -9.30 -0.26
C HIS A 74 -2.37 -10.60 -0.46
N ILE A 75 -2.52 -11.04 -1.71
CA ILE A 75 -3.31 -12.23 -2.06
C ILE A 75 -2.82 -13.45 -1.28
N ASN A 76 -1.49 -13.63 -1.17
CA ASN A 76 -0.86 -14.78 -0.51
C ASN A 76 -0.59 -14.58 1.00
N GLY A 77 -1.15 -13.54 1.64
CA GLY A 77 -0.98 -13.30 3.09
C GLY A 77 0.46 -12.99 3.56
N ASN A 78 1.39 -12.76 2.63
CA ASN A 78 2.83 -12.62 2.91
C ASN A 78 3.27 -11.17 3.23
N GLY A 79 2.35 -10.26 3.51
CA GLY A 79 2.66 -8.85 3.72
C GLY A 79 3.61 -8.58 4.91
N CYS A 80 3.62 -9.44 5.93
CA CYS A 80 4.61 -9.34 7.02
C CYS A 80 6.03 -9.60 6.52
N GLN A 81 6.22 -10.63 5.69
CA GLN A 81 7.52 -10.98 5.12
C GLN A 81 8.01 -9.90 4.15
N GLU A 82 7.12 -9.38 3.30
CA GLU A 82 7.47 -8.28 2.40
C GLU A 82 7.91 -7.03 3.17
N ARG A 83 7.18 -6.65 4.23
CA ARG A 83 7.55 -5.52 5.08
C ARG A 83 8.93 -5.71 5.71
N LYS A 84 9.24 -6.91 6.22
CA LYS A 84 10.57 -7.24 6.76
C LYS A 84 11.66 -7.13 5.68
N ARG A 85 11.45 -7.73 4.51
CA ARG A 85 12.39 -7.66 3.36
C ARG A 85 12.62 -6.23 2.86
N SER A 86 11.64 -5.35 3.04
CA SER A 86 11.75 -3.93 2.67
C SER A 86 12.50 -3.05 3.68
N GLY A 87 12.99 -3.62 4.79
CA GLY A 87 13.54 -2.85 5.90
C GLY A 87 12.51 -1.93 6.57
N GLY A 88 11.23 -2.30 6.50
CA GLY A 88 10.14 -1.51 7.07
C GLY A 88 9.89 -0.15 6.40
N ASN A 89 10.49 0.15 5.25
CA ASN A 89 10.37 1.46 4.59
C ASN A 89 9.27 1.55 3.52
N ARG A 90 8.59 0.43 3.22
CA ARG A 90 7.51 0.33 2.22
C ARG A 90 6.14 0.14 2.88
N TYR A 91 5.63 1.17 3.55
CA TYR A 91 4.28 1.21 4.12
C TYR A 91 3.56 2.51 3.73
N GLY A 92 2.24 2.54 3.95
CA GLY A 92 1.40 3.70 3.68
C GLY A 92 1.60 4.22 2.25
N TYR A 93 1.65 5.54 2.08
CA TYR A 93 1.82 6.19 0.77
C TYR A 93 3.06 5.71 -0.02
N LYS A 94 4.18 5.43 0.66
CA LYS A 94 5.40 4.94 -0.01
C LYS A 94 5.17 3.59 -0.69
N PHE A 95 4.32 2.75 -0.12
CA PHE A 95 3.95 1.47 -0.71
C PHE A 95 3.14 1.66 -2.01
N TYR A 96 2.14 2.54 -2.01
CA TYR A 96 1.40 2.88 -3.23
C TYR A 96 2.31 3.42 -4.33
N CYS A 97 3.25 4.33 -3.99
CA CYS A 97 4.26 4.81 -4.94
C CYS A 97 5.16 3.69 -5.48
N TYR A 98 5.56 2.75 -4.62
CA TYR A 98 6.35 1.59 -5.03
C TYR A 98 5.57 0.73 -6.04
N LEU A 99 4.30 0.43 -5.77
CA LEU A 99 3.46 -0.36 -6.69
C LEU A 99 3.34 0.33 -8.06
N LYS A 100 3.03 1.63 -8.08
CA LYS A 100 2.98 2.40 -9.33
C LYS A 100 4.32 2.43 -10.07
N LYS A 101 5.43 2.71 -9.36
CA LYS A 101 6.77 2.81 -9.95
C LYS A 101 7.27 1.49 -10.54
N ASN A 102 6.85 0.36 -9.97
CA ASN A 102 7.24 -0.98 -10.44
C ASN A 102 6.20 -1.57 -11.41
N ASN A 103 5.43 -0.72 -12.08
CA ASN A 103 4.45 -1.12 -13.10
C ASN A 103 3.42 -2.15 -12.60
N TYR A 104 2.91 -1.92 -11.38
CA TYR A 104 1.83 -2.70 -10.77
C TYR A 104 2.11 -4.22 -10.72
N PRO A 105 3.08 -4.66 -9.90
CA PRO A 105 3.40 -6.08 -9.77
C PRO A 105 2.19 -6.93 -9.35
N LYS A 106 2.12 -8.18 -9.81
CA LYS A 106 1.07 -9.13 -9.39
C LYS A 106 1.21 -9.48 -7.90
N GLY A 107 0.14 -10.06 -7.33
CA GLY A 107 0.13 -10.57 -5.95
C GLY A 107 -0.62 -9.68 -4.95
N TYR A 108 -1.25 -8.61 -5.43
CA TYR A 108 -2.04 -7.68 -4.62
C TYR A 108 -3.47 -7.56 -5.15
N GLN A 109 -4.38 -7.14 -4.28
CA GLN A 109 -5.78 -6.86 -4.61
C GLN A 109 -6.32 -5.69 -3.77
N THR A 110 -7.32 -4.98 -4.28
CA THR A 110 -8.03 -3.95 -3.52
C THR A 110 -9.15 -4.57 -2.70
N LEU A 111 -9.06 -4.43 -1.37
CA LEU A 111 -10.12 -4.84 -0.45
C LEU A 111 -10.58 -3.66 0.41
N CYS A 112 -11.80 -3.77 0.93
CA CYS A 112 -12.17 -2.97 2.09
C CYS A 112 -11.58 -3.60 3.36
N MET A 113 -11.36 -2.78 4.39
CA MET A 113 -10.75 -3.24 5.65
C MET A 113 -11.51 -4.37 6.32
N ASN A 114 -12.84 -4.43 6.17
CA ASN A 114 -13.67 -5.52 6.71
C ASN A 114 -13.42 -6.83 5.96
N CYS A 115 -13.47 -6.83 4.63
CA CYS A 115 -13.16 -8.02 3.84
C CYS A 115 -11.72 -8.49 4.05
N GLN A 116 -10.78 -7.56 4.18
CA GLN A 116 -9.39 -7.90 4.49
C GLN A 116 -9.26 -8.56 5.87
N PHE A 117 -10.00 -8.08 6.88
CA PHE A 117 -10.05 -8.70 8.20
C PHE A 117 -10.68 -10.09 8.16
N CYS A 118 -11.85 -10.24 7.51
CA CYS A 118 -12.50 -11.54 7.31
C CYS A 118 -11.56 -12.54 6.65
N LYS A 119 -10.90 -12.14 5.56
CA LYS A 119 -9.89 -12.97 4.88
C LYS A 119 -8.79 -13.43 5.84
N ALA A 120 -8.20 -12.50 6.60
CA ALA A 120 -7.15 -12.85 7.56
C ALA A 120 -7.62 -13.80 8.67
N VAL A 121 -8.87 -13.69 9.12
CA VAL A 121 -9.45 -14.62 10.10
C VAL A 121 -9.67 -16.00 9.46
N LEU A 122 -10.26 -16.04 8.26
CA LEU A 122 -10.53 -17.26 7.51
C LEU A 122 -9.23 -18.03 7.21
N ASP A 123 -8.22 -17.33 6.67
CA ASP A 123 -6.88 -17.89 6.39
C ASP A 123 -6.23 -18.49 7.67
N ARG A 124 -6.41 -17.85 8.83
CA ARG A 124 -5.87 -18.33 10.11
C ARG A 124 -6.70 -19.46 10.72
N SER A 125 -8.00 -19.48 10.47
CA SER A 125 -8.90 -20.53 10.96
C SER A 125 -8.70 -21.85 10.22
N TRP A 126 -8.34 -21.81 8.93
CA TRP A 126 -7.93 -23.00 8.16
C TRP A 126 -6.73 -23.72 8.78
N SER A 127 -5.73 -22.98 9.29
CA SER A 127 -4.55 -23.58 9.94
C SER A 127 -4.80 -24.16 11.34
N LYS A 128 -5.90 -23.78 12.02
CA LYS A 128 -6.21 -24.25 13.39
C LYS A 128 -7.19 -25.43 13.43
N VAL A 129 -7.97 -25.62 12.37
CA VAL A 129 -8.96 -26.72 12.28
C VAL A 129 -8.29 -28.05 11.93
N HIS A 130 -7.14 -28.04 11.23
CA HIS A 130 -6.45 -29.29 10.85
C HIS A 130 -5.43 -29.83 11.87
N GLU A 131 -5.42 -29.30 13.10
CA GLU A 131 -4.65 -29.87 14.22
C GLU A 131 -5.52 -30.35 15.38
N ARG A 132 -6.87 -30.25 15.30
CA ARG A 132 -7.77 -30.80 16.31
C ARG A 132 -8.55 -31.98 15.73
N LYS A 133 -8.15 -33.15 16.23
CA LYS A 133 -8.67 -34.50 15.98
C LYS A 133 -10.18 -34.58 15.82
N ASP A 134 -10.59 -35.26 14.75
CA ASP A 134 -11.61 -36.31 14.67
C ASP A 134 -12.83 -36.19 15.59
N ASN A 135 -13.80 -35.38 15.18
CA ASN A 135 -15.20 -35.58 15.56
C ASN A 135 -16.20 -35.21 14.45
N GLY A 136 -15.78 -35.21 13.18
CA GLY A 136 -16.68 -35.48 12.06
C GLY A 136 -17.74 -34.43 11.71
N GLU A 137 -17.77 -33.26 12.36
CA GLU A 137 -18.69 -32.17 12.01
C GLU A 137 -17.95 -30.98 11.39
N LEU A 138 -18.16 -30.78 10.09
CA LEU A 138 -17.78 -29.56 9.37
C LEU A 138 -18.76 -28.45 9.74
N PRO A 139 -18.32 -27.20 9.99
CA PRO A 139 -19.24 -26.09 10.20
C PRO A 139 -20.06 -25.82 8.92
N ASP A 140 -21.38 -25.76 9.06
CA ASP A 140 -22.40 -25.76 7.98
C ASP A 140 -22.33 -24.61 6.96
N VAL A 141 -21.41 -23.66 7.10
CA VAL A 141 -21.13 -22.66 6.07
C VAL A 141 -19.69 -22.16 6.19
N LEU A 142 -18.78 -22.79 5.43
CA LEU A 142 -17.55 -22.13 5.02
C LEU A 142 -17.82 -21.45 3.67
N PRO A 143 -17.67 -20.11 3.57
CA PRO A 143 -17.91 -19.42 2.32
C PRO A 143 -16.95 -19.97 1.26
N THR A 144 -17.54 -20.34 0.13
CA THR A 144 -16.89 -20.74 -1.12
C THR A 144 -15.57 -20.00 -1.29
N LYS A 145 -14.48 -20.75 -1.51
CA LYS A 145 -13.14 -20.22 -1.79
C LYS A 145 -13.24 -18.91 -2.59
N LEU A 146 -12.86 -17.81 -1.93
CA LEU A 146 -12.76 -16.47 -2.50
C LEU A 146 -11.62 -16.39 -3.52
#